data_AF-F4Q0I5-F1
#
_entry.id   AF-F4Q0I5-F1
#
_cell.length_a   1.000
_cell.length_b   1.000
_cell.length_c   1.000
_cell.angle_alpha   90.00
_cell.angle_beta   90.00
_cell.angle_gamma   90.00
#
_symmetry.space_group_name_H-M   'P 1'
#
loop_
_entity.id
_entity.type
_entity.pdbx_description
1 polymer ?
#
loop_
_entity_poly.entity_id
_entity_poly.type
_entity_poly.pdbx_seq_one_letter_code
_entity_poly.pdbx_strand_id
1 'polypeptide(L)'
;MNCRIGSGINLCTPFHFINYPKTPQYMKEFVIKVNSIPAGVQVAIIVYDGFLEGMQDILLPAFQSLGSTRFQEAQHFQKYCMIGWKLYAAVESLGAINLSRV
;
A
#
# COMPACT_ATOMS: atom_id res chain seq x y z
N MET A 1 19.04 -13.51 -10.29
CA MET A 1 19.76 -12.40 -10.94
C MET A 1 20.23 -11.47 -9.82
N ASN A 2 21.55 -11.30 -9.66
CA ASN A 2 22.15 -10.54 -8.56
C ASN A 2 22.61 -9.17 -9.08
N CYS A 3 22.06 -8.08 -8.53
CA CYS A 3 22.58 -6.74 -8.76
C CYS A 3 23.34 -6.29 -7.51
N ARG A 4 24.61 -5.89 -7.68
CA ARG A 4 25.43 -5.27 -6.63
C ARG A 4 25.72 -3.82 -7.04
N ILE A 5 25.49 -2.89 -6.12
CA ILE A 5 26.09 -1.55 -6.15
C ILE A 5 26.91 -1.41 -4.87
N GLY A 6 28.08 -0.78 -4.99
CA GLY A 6 29.21 -0.74 -4.03
C GLY A 6 28.97 -0.11 -2.65
N SER A 7 27.79 -0.27 -2.06
CA SER A 7 27.50 0.06 -0.66
C SER A 7 26.60 -0.97 0.05
N GLY A 8 26.37 -2.15 -0.55
CA GLY A 8 25.70 -3.26 0.13
C GLY A 8 24.17 -3.17 0.20
N ILE A 9 23.56 -2.15 -0.42
CA ILE A 9 22.10 -2.01 -0.46
C ILE A 9 21.59 -2.62 -1.78
N ASN A 10 20.93 -3.77 -1.66
CA ASN A 10 20.33 -4.51 -2.76
C ASN A 10 18.98 -3.86 -3.10
N LEU A 11 18.99 -2.84 -3.96
CA LEU A 11 17.75 -2.23 -4.50
C LEU A 11 17.11 -3.22 -5.47
N CYS A 12 16.32 -4.14 -4.93
CA CYS A 12 15.38 -4.94 -5.71
C CYS A 12 14.45 -3.99 -6.49
N THR A 13 14.36 -4.23 -7.79
CA THR A 13 13.48 -3.55 -8.75
C THR A 13 12.05 -3.36 -8.22
N PRO A 14 11.34 -2.30 -8.66
CA PRO A 14 9.96 -2.05 -8.23
C PRO A 14 9.09 -3.28 -8.51
N PHE A 15 8.41 -3.78 -7.47
CA PHE A 15 7.39 -4.82 -7.62
C PHE A 15 6.04 -4.13 -7.84
N HIS A 16 5.27 -4.60 -8.82
CA HIS A 16 3.93 -4.08 -9.10
C HIS A 16 2.87 -5.05 -8.61
N PHE A 17 1.95 -4.56 -7.78
CA PHE A 17 0.78 -5.33 -7.38
C PHE A 17 -0.42 -4.91 -8.24
N ILE A 18 -0.56 -5.57 -9.40
CA ILE A 18 -1.69 -5.35 -10.31
C ILE A 18 -2.81 -6.29 -9.89
N ASN A 19 -3.35 -6.16 -8.68
CA ASN A 19 -4.61 -6.81 -8.29
C ASN A 19 -5.19 -6.15 -7.06
N TYR A 20 -6.40 -5.64 -7.21
CA TYR A 20 -7.16 -5.08 -6.10
C TYR A 20 -7.67 -6.24 -5.21
N PRO A 21 -7.39 -6.25 -3.89
CA PRO A 21 -7.67 -7.41 -3.05
C PRO A 21 -9.16 -7.49 -2.68
N LYS A 22 -10.00 -7.97 -3.61
CA LYS A 22 -11.47 -8.06 -3.46
C LYS A 22 -11.95 -9.10 -2.46
N THR A 23 -11.09 -10.02 -2.03
CA THR A 23 -11.44 -11.10 -1.10
C THR A 23 -10.51 -11.09 0.11
N PRO A 24 -10.95 -11.62 1.27
CA PRO A 24 -10.10 -11.76 2.46
C PRO A 24 -8.78 -12.49 2.20
N GLN A 25 -8.79 -13.49 1.32
CA GLN A 25 -7.59 -14.24 0.93
C GLN A 25 -6.59 -13.33 0.22
N TYR A 26 -7.02 -12.55 -0.78
CA TYR A 26 -6.14 -11.62 -1.48
C TYR A 26 -5.64 -10.48 -0.58
N MET A 27 -6.46 -10.03 0.38
CA MET A 27 -6.01 -9.06 1.39
C MET A 27 -4.87 -9.62 2.25
N LYS A 28 -5.00 -10.88 2.70
CA LYS A 28 -3.93 -11.56 3.46
C LYS A 28 -2.65 -11.72 2.63
N GLU A 29 -2.77 -12.09 1.36
CA GLU A 29 -1.62 -12.19 0.45
C GLU A 29 -0.91 -10.85 0.25
N PHE A 30 -1.68 -9.76 0.12
CA PHE A 30 -1.13 -8.41 0.07
C PHE A 30 -0.35 -8.08 1.34
N VAL A 31 -0.92 -8.34 2.52
CA VAL A 31 -0.26 -8.10 3.81
C VAL A 31 1.04 -8.90 3.94
N ILE A 32 1.01 -10.20 3.57
CA ILE A 32 2.21 -11.06 3.59
C ILE A 32 3.31 -10.48 2.71
N LYS A 33 2.97 -10.02 1.49
CA LYS A 33 3.94 -9.41 0.58
C LYS A 33 4.50 -8.12 1.13
N VAL A 34 3.66 -7.21 1.64
CA VAL A 34 4.12 -5.97 2.27
C VAL A 34 5.04 -6.24 3.45
N ASN A 35 4.79 -7.30 4.22
CA ASN A 35 5.63 -7.71 5.33
C ASN A 35 6.96 -8.33 4.90
N SER A 36 7.04 -8.93 3.72
CA SER A 36 8.30 -9.43 3.16
C SER A 36 9.21 -8.34 2.56
N ILE A 37 8.72 -7.11 2.43
CA ILE A 37 9.51 -6.00 1.91
C ILE A 37 10.60 -5.63 2.92
N PRO A 38 11.88 -5.55 2.50
CA PRO A 38 12.96 -5.09 3.37
C PRO A 38 12.76 -3.64 3.84
N ALA A 39 13.28 -3.33 5.03
CA ALA A 39 13.28 -1.97 5.56
C ALA A 39 13.98 -0.98 4.59
N GLY A 40 13.47 0.25 4.50
CA GLY A 40 14.02 1.30 3.64
C GLY A 40 13.68 1.20 2.16
N VAL A 41 12.96 0.15 1.73
CA VAL A 41 12.47 0.04 0.35
C VAL A 41 11.26 0.96 0.14
N GLN A 42 11.27 1.70 -0.97
CA GLN A 42 10.17 2.56 -1.40
C GLN A 42 9.06 1.74 -2.07
N VAL A 43 7.81 2.08 -1.79
CA VAL A 43 6.61 1.43 -2.31
C VAL A 43 5.63 2.49 -2.79
N ALA A 44 5.10 2.30 -4.00
CA ALA A 44 3.99 3.10 -4.52
C ALA A 44 2.71 2.26 -4.52
N ILE A 45 1.62 2.81 -3.99
CA ILE A 45 0.29 2.19 -3.98
C ILE A 45 -0.67 3.14 -4.67
N ILE A 46 -1.45 2.61 -5.62
CA ILE A 46 -2.50 3.35 -6.32
C ILE A 46 -3.77 2.50 -6.26
N VAL A 47 -4.83 3.06 -5.70
CA VAL A 47 -6.13 2.42 -5.53
C VAL A 47 -7.17 3.21 -6.30
N TYR A 48 -7.72 2.58 -7.35
CA TYR A 48 -8.63 3.24 -8.29
C TYR A 48 -10.11 3.03 -7.96
N ASP A 49 -10.47 1.83 -7.49
CA ASP A 49 -11.86 1.47 -7.14
C ASP A 49 -12.22 1.82 -5.69
N GLY A 50 -11.29 2.43 -4.95
CA GLY A 50 -11.40 2.75 -3.52
C GLY A 50 -11.39 1.53 -2.61
N PHE A 51 -11.90 1.59 -1.37
CA PHE A 51 -11.89 0.47 -0.41
C PHE A 51 -13.31 -0.03 -0.12
N LEU A 52 -13.50 -1.36 -0.03
CA LEU A 52 -14.74 -1.94 0.47
C LEU A 52 -14.80 -1.89 2.01
N GLU A 53 -16.00 -1.97 2.57
CA GLU A 53 -16.20 -2.08 4.01
C GLU A 53 -15.45 -3.29 4.57
N GLY A 54 -14.83 -3.13 5.75
CA GLY A 54 -14.04 -4.18 6.41
C GLY A 54 -12.65 -4.45 5.82
N MET A 55 -12.28 -3.85 4.68
CA MET A 55 -10.92 -4.01 4.14
C MET A 55 -9.87 -3.29 4.99
N GLN A 56 -10.24 -2.16 5.60
CA GLN A 56 -9.30 -1.32 6.33
C GLN A 56 -8.68 -2.04 7.52
N ASP A 57 -9.47 -2.74 8.32
CA ASP A 57 -8.95 -3.43 9.52
C ASP A 57 -7.88 -4.48 9.16
N ILE A 58 -8.08 -5.19 8.05
CA ILE A 58 -7.15 -6.23 7.57
C ILE A 58 -5.88 -5.60 6.99
N LEU A 59 -6.03 -4.52 6.23
CA LEU A 59 -4.93 -3.91 5.47
C LEU A 59 -4.14 -2.88 6.30
N LEU A 60 -4.74 -2.31 7.35
CA LEU A 60 -4.16 -1.24 8.15
C LEU A 60 -2.72 -1.51 8.61
N PRO A 61 -2.39 -2.68 9.19
CA PRO A 61 -1.02 -2.95 9.65
C PRO A 61 -0.01 -2.90 8.49
N ALA A 62 -0.40 -3.35 7.30
CA ALA A 62 0.46 -3.30 6.12
C ALA A 62 0.73 -1.86 5.68
N PHE A 63 -0.31 -1.03 5.57
CA PHE A 63 -0.16 0.39 5.20
C PHE A 63 0.65 1.18 6.23
N GLN A 64 0.39 0.97 7.53
CA GLN A 64 1.17 1.59 8.61
C GLN A 64 2.65 1.17 8.56
N SER A 65 2.93 -0.09 8.23
CA SER A 65 4.32 -0.55 8.08
C SER A 65 5.07 0.12 6.92
N LEU A 66 4.35 0.73 5.98
CA LEU A 66 4.88 1.51 4.87
C LEU A 66 4.87 3.03 5.16
N GLY A 67 4.49 3.43 6.38
CA GLY A 67 4.50 4.82 6.82
C GLY A 67 3.18 5.56 6.69
N SER A 68 2.10 4.89 6.29
CA SER A 68 0.78 5.51 6.23
C SER A 68 0.30 5.93 7.61
N THR A 69 -0.17 7.17 7.72
CA THR A 69 -0.86 7.69 8.91
C THR A 69 -2.32 8.01 8.63
N ARG A 70 -2.71 8.14 7.35
CA ARG A 70 -4.04 8.59 6.92
C ARG A 70 -4.88 7.50 6.28
N PHE A 71 -4.40 6.25 6.19
CA PHE A 71 -5.14 5.17 5.55
C PHE A 71 -6.53 4.92 6.17
N GLN A 72 -6.69 5.10 7.48
CA GLN A 72 -7.99 4.99 8.16
C GLN A 72 -8.98 6.11 7.79
N GLU A 73 -8.50 7.23 7.25
CA GLU A 73 -9.35 8.30 6.74
C GLU A 73 -9.98 7.95 5.38
N ALA A 74 -9.47 6.91 4.70
CA ALA A 74 -10.00 6.50 3.42
C ALA A 74 -11.47 6.08 3.57
N GLN A 75 -12.31 6.48 2.62
CA GLN A 75 -13.74 6.16 2.66
C GLN A 75 -14.09 5.08 1.65
N HIS A 76 -15.31 4.55 1.79
CA HIS A 76 -15.85 3.57 0.86
C HIS A 76 -15.82 4.11 -0.58
N PHE A 77 -15.27 3.33 -1.52
CA PHE A 77 -15.04 3.72 -2.92
C PHE A 77 -14.17 4.99 -3.15
N GLN A 78 -13.48 5.50 -2.11
CA GLN A 78 -12.60 6.65 -2.27
C GLN A 78 -11.27 6.25 -2.90
N LYS A 79 -10.89 6.89 -4.00
CA LYS A 79 -9.55 6.74 -4.59
C LYS A 79 -8.47 7.08 -3.57
N TYR A 80 -7.36 6.36 -3.61
CA TYR A 80 -6.25 6.56 -2.69
C TYR A 80 -4.92 6.33 -3.42
N CYS A 81 -3.93 7.17 -3.17
CA CYS A 81 -2.56 6.89 -3.58
C CYS A 81 -1.57 7.24 -2.47
N MET A 82 -0.45 6.53 -2.50
CA MET A 82 0.61 6.65 -1.51
C MET A 82 1.96 6.35 -2.14
N ILE A 83 2.96 7.10 -1.70
CA ILE A 83 4.38 6.74 -1.83
C ILE A 83 4.93 6.63 -0.41
N GLY A 84 5.33 5.43 -0.03
CA GLY A 84 5.82 5.13 1.31
C GLY A 84 7.14 4.39 1.32
N TRP A 85 7.73 4.24 2.50
CA TRP A 85 8.95 3.49 2.73
C TRP A 85 8.73 2.53 3.89
N LYS A 86 9.20 1.28 3.74
CA LYS A 86 9.06 0.28 4.81
C LYS A 86 9.76 0.73 6.09
N LEU A 87 8.99 0.88 7.17
CA LEU A 87 9.38 1.38 8.51
C LEU A 87 9.77 2.88 8.58
N TYR A 88 9.37 3.68 7.60
CA TYR A 88 9.60 5.14 7.58
C TYR A 88 8.30 5.90 7.31
N ALA A 89 8.39 7.16 6.86
CA ALA A 89 7.25 8.00 6.56
C ALA A 89 6.65 7.72 5.16
N ALA A 90 5.43 8.20 4.94
CA ALA A 90 4.76 8.18 3.66
C ALA A 90 4.21 9.56 3.27
N VAL A 91 4.00 9.74 1.97
CA VAL A 91 3.19 10.81 1.40
C VAL A 91 1.93 10.19 0.83
N GLU A 92 0.78 10.73 1.20
CA GLU A 92 -0.53 10.15 0.92
C GLU A 92 -1.48 11.18 0.32
N SER A 93 -2.32 10.76 -0.62
CA SER A 93 -3.39 11.57 -1.17
C SER A 93 -4.68 10.77 -1.26
N LEU A 94 -5.75 11.37 -0.73
CA LEU A 94 -7.11 10.86 -0.76
C LEU A 94 -7.85 11.57 -1.90
N GLY A 95 -8.53 10.80 -2.75
CA GLY A 95 -9.37 11.37 -3.80
C GLY A 95 -10.58 12.10 -3.21
N ALA A 96 -11.11 13.10 -3.93
CA ALA A 96 -12.36 13.74 -3.53
C ALA A 96 -13.49 12.70 -3.46
N ILE A 97 -14.25 12.71 -2.35
CA ILE A 97 -15.42 11.86 -2.19
C ILE A 97 -16.50 12.43 -3.10
N ASN A 98 -16.94 11.65 -4.09
CA ASN A 98 -18.05 12.07 -4.92
C ASN A 98 -19.37 11.60 -4.27
N LEU A 99 -19.92 12.45 -3.41
CA LEU A 99 -21.17 12.20 -2.67
C LEU A 99 -22.41 12.01 -3.57
N SER A 100 -22.28 12.17 -4.90
CA SER A 100 -23.37 12.03 -5.87
C SER A 100 -23.65 10.61 -6.36
N ARG A 101 -22.97 9.59 -5.81
CA ARG A 101 -23.11 8.18 -6.21
C ARG A 101 -23.46 7.21 -5.05
N VAL A 102 -23.88 7.75 -3.91
CA VAL A 102 -24.47 6.96 -2.81
C VAL A 102 -25.98 6.87 -3.03
#